data_AF-A0A1G9ZQJ6-F1
#
_entry.id   AF-A0A1G9ZQJ6-F1
#
_cell.length_a   1.000
_cell.length_b   1.000
_cell.length_c   1.000
_cell.angle_alpha   90.00
_cell.angle_beta   90.00
_cell.angle_gamma   90.00
#
_symmetry.space_group_name_H-M   'P 1'
#
loop_
_entity.id
_entity.type
_entity.pdbx_description
1 polymer ?
#
loop_
_entity_poly.entity_id
_entity_poly.type
_entity_poly.pdbx_seq_one_letter_code
_entity_poly.pdbx_strand_id
1 'polypeptide(L)'
;MRVDVLREGIAELSASTGIPAGWSVETVTGLLELHQVGKRAGVTSVELKIESVVAAIDEQLASNATGSIRPSRPVLGSVRGELYRYNGRQRTAALSQSGTAKLVTVTFPAALAGEVRGALDRQVEVWGEVSRDVYDDIESIALSGLDIVEAPKTRVALDDVVGLFGAEWTDGLDSVERVRRQRGC
;
A
#
# COMPACT_ATOMS: atom_id res chain seq x y z
N MET A 1 0.07 -3.03 -25.73
CA MET A 1 -1.33 -2.60 -25.58
C MET A 1 -2.05 -2.82 -26.91
N ARG A 2 -3.26 -3.42 -26.93
CA ARG A 2 -4.06 -3.58 -28.15
C ARG A 2 -4.67 -2.24 -28.55
N VAL A 3 -4.87 -1.99 -29.84
CA VAL A 3 -5.39 -0.71 -30.36
C VAL A 3 -6.79 -0.39 -29.82
N ASP A 4 -7.64 -1.41 -29.64
CA ASP A 4 -8.98 -1.24 -29.07
C ASP A 4 -8.95 -0.70 -27.63
N VAL A 5 -8.03 -1.22 -26.79
CA VAL A 5 -7.85 -0.80 -25.39
C VAL A 5 -7.43 0.67 -25.30
N LEU A 6 -6.63 1.14 -26.26
CA LEU A 6 -6.24 2.53 -26.29
C LEU A 6 -7.38 3.44 -26.76
N ARG A 7 -8.10 3.04 -27.80
CA ARG A 7 -9.25 3.82 -28.30
C ARG A 7 -10.31 3.99 -27.21
N GLU A 8 -10.67 2.88 -26.57
CA GLU A 8 -11.64 2.86 -25.49
C GLU A 8 -11.14 3.67 -24.30
N GLY A 9 -9.85 3.52 -23.93
CA GLY A 9 -9.30 4.29 -22.83
C GLY A 9 -9.24 5.80 -23.07
N ILE A 10 -8.96 6.25 -24.30
CA ILE A 10 -9.02 7.69 -24.64
C ILE A 10 -10.45 8.21 -24.55
N ALA A 11 -11.44 7.43 -25.01
CA ALA A 11 -12.84 7.81 -24.92
C ALA A 11 -13.33 7.88 -23.46
N GLU A 12 -12.96 6.89 -22.64
CA GLU A 12 -13.27 6.86 -21.20
C GLU A 12 -12.64 8.05 -20.47
N LEU A 13 -11.36 8.32 -20.71
CA LEU A 13 -10.63 9.41 -20.06
C LEU A 13 -11.09 10.79 -20.54
N SER A 14 -11.57 10.89 -21.79
CA SER A 14 -12.22 12.11 -22.29
C SER A 14 -13.54 12.38 -21.56
N ALA A 15 -14.28 11.33 -21.21
CA ALA A 15 -15.59 11.44 -20.59
C ALA A 15 -15.52 11.66 -19.07
N SER A 16 -14.54 11.06 -18.38
CA SER A 16 -14.49 11.07 -16.92
C SER A 16 -13.08 10.95 -16.35
N THR A 17 -12.94 11.31 -15.07
CA THR A 17 -11.72 11.13 -14.29
C THR A 17 -11.62 9.69 -13.80
N GLY A 18 -10.51 9.01 -14.09
CA GLY A 18 -10.21 7.64 -13.70
C GLY A 18 -9.15 7.04 -14.63
N ILE A 19 -8.35 6.09 -14.14
CA ILE A 19 -7.40 5.36 -15.00
C ILE A 19 -8.21 4.33 -15.81
N PRO A 20 -8.21 4.42 -17.17
CA PRO A 20 -8.99 3.50 -17.98
C PRO A 20 -8.56 2.03 -17.83
N ALA A 21 -9.47 1.12 -18.11
CA ALA A 21 -9.19 -0.30 -17.97
C ALA A 21 -8.01 -0.75 -18.86
N GLY A 22 -7.03 -1.42 -18.26
CA GLY A 22 -5.83 -1.89 -18.96
C GLY A 22 -4.77 -0.82 -19.23
N TRP A 23 -4.97 0.40 -18.75
CA TRP A 23 -3.95 1.44 -18.75
C TRP A 23 -3.17 1.44 -17.45
N SER A 24 -1.92 1.88 -17.53
CA SER A 24 -1.09 2.13 -16.37
C SER A 24 -1.02 3.63 -16.05
N VAL A 25 -0.59 3.98 -14.85
CA VAL A 25 -0.33 5.38 -14.46
C VAL A 25 0.68 6.03 -15.42
N GLU A 26 1.69 5.31 -15.86
CA GLU A 26 2.68 5.78 -16.83
C GLU A 26 2.04 6.08 -18.18
N THR A 27 1.01 5.32 -18.59
CA THR A 27 0.27 5.58 -19.83
C THR A 27 -0.48 6.91 -19.74
N VAL A 28 -1.15 7.16 -18.61
CA VAL A 28 -1.84 8.44 -18.36
C VAL A 28 -0.84 9.61 -18.25
N THR A 29 0.32 9.36 -17.62
CA THR A 29 1.41 10.34 -17.49
C THR A 29 2.00 10.71 -18.85
N GLY A 30 2.22 9.73 -19.73
CA GLY A 30 2.67 9.96 -21.10
C GLY A 30 1.71 10.83 -21.92
N LEU A 31 0.39 10.71 -21.71
CA LEU A 31 -0.58 11.63 -22.33
C LEU A 31 -0.44 13.06 -21.83
N LEU A 32 -0.19 13.25 -20.53
CA LEU A 32 0.09 14.58 -19.99
C LEU A 32 1.36 15.18 -20.57
N GLU A 33 2.42 14.37 -20.75
CA GLU A 33 3.64 14.82 -21.40
C GLU A 33 3.41 15.24 -22.86
N LEU A 34 2.63 14.46 -23.61
CA LEU A 34 2.24 14.82 -24.98
C LEU A 34 1.44 16.13 -25.03
N HIS A 35 0.53 16.34 -24.07
CA HIS A 35 -0.20 17.60 -23.94
C HIS A 35 0.75 18.79 -23.69
N GLN A 36 1.81 18.61 -22.89
CA GLN A 36 2.81 19.67 -22.66
C GLN A 36 3.59 20.04 -23.93
N VAL A 37 3.80 19.09 -24.86
CA VAL A 37 4.38 19.40 -26.18
C VAL A 37 3.49 20.38 -26.95
N GLY A 38 2.17 20.25 -26.81
CA GLY A 38 1.18 21.14 -27.40
C GLY A 38 1.27 22.59 -26.91
N LYS A 39 1.86 22.83 -25.73
CA LYS A 39 2.04 24.19 -25.17
C LYS A 39 3.29 24.91 -25.69
N ARG A 40 4.08 24.28 -26.56
CA ARG A 40 5.29 24.89 -27.15
C ARG A 40 4.92 25.91 -28.23
N ALA A 41 5.70 26.99 -28.32
CA ALA A 41 5.50 28.03 -29.33
C ALA A 41 5.54 27.45 -30.75
N GLY A 42 4.53 27.79 -31.56
CA GLY A 42 4.39 27.31 -32.94
C GLY A 42 3.64 25.98 -33.09
N VAL A 43 3.26 25.31 -31.99
CA VAL A 43 2.39 24.12 -32.04
C VAL A 43 0.93 24.56 -31.96
N THR A 44 0.09 24.09 -32.88
CA THR A 44 -1.35 24.44 -32.94
C THR A 44 -2.24 23.35 -32.34
N SER A 45 -1.88 22.09 -32.54
CA SER A 45 -2.58 20.94 -31.97
C SER A 45 -1.62 19.75 -31.81
N VAL A 46 -2.00 18.83 -30.92
CA VAL A 46 -1.36 17.53 -30.77
C VAL A 46 -2.44 16.48 -30.93
N GLU A 47 -2.23 15.56 -31.86
CA GLU A 47 -3.14 14.46 -32.15
C GLU A 47 -2.39 13.14 -32.03
N LEU A 48 -3.01 12.17 -31.38
CA LEU A 48 -2.55 10.80 -31.37
C LEU A 48 -3.26 10.04 -32.48
N LYS A 49 -2.48 9.60 -33.48
CA LYS A 49 -2.99 8.77 -34.57
C LYS A 49 -2.49 7.34 -34.44
N ILE A 50 -3.40 6.39 -34.24
CA ILE A 50 -3.10 4.96 -34.15
C ILE A 50 -4.09 4.20 -35.02
N GLU A 51 -3.58 3.57 -36.08
CA GLU A 51 -4.36 2.96 -37.16
C GLU A 51 -5.41 3.93 -37.73
N SER A 52 -6.69 3.66 -37.51
CA SER A 52 -7.83 4.47 -37.96
C SER A 52 -8.30 5.49 -36.92
N VAL A 53 -7.76 5.46 -35.70
CA VAL A 53 -8.16 6.34 -34.60
C VAL A 53 -7.29 7.58 -34.61
N VAL A 54 -7.94 8.75 -34.63
CA VAL A 54 -7.31 10.04 -34.40
C VAL A 54 -7.98 10.65 -33.18
N ALA A 55 -7.20 10.95 -32.14
CA ALA A 55 -7.69 11.60 -30.95
C ALA A 55 -6.87 12.86 -30.66
N ALA A 56 -7.56 13.98 -30.45
CA ALA A 56 -6.91 15.21 -30.02
C ALA A 56 -6.51 15.09 -28.54
N ILE A 57 -5.29 15.53 -28.22
CA ILE A 57 -4.83 15.63 -26.84
C ILE A 57 -5.09 17.06 -26.35
N ASP A 58 -6.36 17.34 -26.11
CA ASP A 58 -6.86 18.66 -25.71
C ASP A 58 -6.77 18.90 -24.19
N GLU A 59 -7.17 20.10 -23.76
CA GLU A 59 -7.15 20.49 -22.35
C GLU A 59 -8.13 19.68 -21.49
N GLN A 60 -9.24 19.21 -22.07
CA GLN A 60 -10.23 18.40 -21.33
C GLN A 60 -9.67 17.02 -20.99
N LEU A 61 -9.07 16.35 -21.97
CA LEU A 61 -8.40 15.08 -21.78
C LEU A 61 -7.24 15.23 -20.77
N ALA A 62 -6.45 16.30 -20.87
CA ALA A 62 -5.36 16.58 -19.94
C ALA A 62 -5.84 16.87 -18.52
N SER A 63 -6.96 17.58 -18.36
CA SER A 63 -7.58 17.86 -17.06
C SER A 63 -8.06 16.57 -16.38
N ASN A 64 -8.77 15.71 -17.13
CA ASN A 64 -9.21 14.41 -16.64
C ASN A 64 -8.03 13.48 -16.33
N ALA A 65 -7.02 13.43 -17.19
CA ALA A 65 -5.77 12.69 -16.95
C ALA A 65 -5.09 13.14 -15.65
N THR A 66 -4.97 14.45 -15.45
CA THR A 66 -4.40 15.04 -14.23
C THR A 66 -5.20 14.64 -13.00
N GLY A 67 -6.54 14.70 -13.07
CA GLY A 67 -7.39 14.27 -11.96
C GLY A 67 -7.29 12.77 -11.66
N SER A 68 -6.97 11.95 -12.67
CA SER A 68 -6.92 10.48 -12.57
C SER A 68 -5.68 9.97 -11.86
N ILE A 69 -4.60 10.76 -11.88
CA ILE A 69 -3.34 10.44 -11.18
C ILE A 69 -3.13 11.29 -9.92
N ARG A 70 -4.17 12.00 -9.46
CA ARG A 70 -4.09 12.67 -8.16
C ARG A 70 -4.18 11.63 -7.05
N PRO A 71 -3.39 11.78 -5.97
CA PRO A 71 -3.55 10.97 -4.78
C PRO A 71 -5.00 10.99 -4.31
N SER A 72 -5.47 9.83 -3.84
CA SER A 72 -6.83 9.68 -3.33
C SER A 72 -7.08 10.64 -2.15
N ARG A 73 -8.36 10.98 -1.93
CA ARG A 73 -8.72 11.76 -0.74
C ARG A 73 -8.33 10.98 0.52
N PRO A 74 -7.80 11.65 1.56
CA PRO A 74 -7.50 10.97 2.82
C PRO A 74 -8.76 10.32 3.41
N VAL A 75 -8.62 9.11 3.93
CA VAL A 75 -9.68 8.34 4.57
C VAL A 75 -9.25 7.89 5.96
N LEU A 76 -10.17 7.77 6.91
CA LEU A 76 -9.84 7.21 8.21
C LEU A 76 -9.46 5.73 8.08
N GLY A 77 -8.34 5.35 8.69
CA GLY A 77 -7.85 3.98 8.68
C GLY A 77 -6.78 3.73 9.74
N SER A 78 -6.32 2.48 9.82
CA SER A 78 -5.17 2.09 10.62
C SER A 78 -4.12 1.35 9.80
N VAL A 79 -2.87 1.44 10.23
CA VAL A 79 -1.74 0.74 9.64
C VAL A 79 -0.94 0.10 10.76
N ARG A 80 -0.65 -1.19 10.60
CA ARG A 80 0.22 -1.94 11.50
C ARG A 80 1.62 -2.07 10.90
N GLY A 81 2.64 -1.88 11.72
CA GLY A 81 4.02 -1.98 11.28
C GLY A 81 5.03 -1.67 12.36
N GLU A 82 6.30 -1.68 11.96
CA GLU A 82 7.39 -1.25 12.81
C GLU A 82 7.63 0.24 12.62
N LEU A 83 7.59 1.01 13.71
CA LEU A 83 7.86 2.44 13.66
C LEU A 83 9.36 2.69 13.77
N TYR A 84 9.94 3.44 12.84
CA TYR A 84 11.37 3.74 12.83
C TYR A 84 11.64 5.10 12.16
N ARG A 85 12.86 5.63 12.24
CA ARG A 85 13.25 6.99 11.75
C ARG A 85 12.34 8.12 12.23
N TYR A 86 12.76 8.85 13.25
CA TYR A 86 12.04 10.01 13.79
C TYR A 86 12.66 11.34 13.35
N ASN A 87 11.82 12.28 12.89
CA ASN A 87 12.19 13.67 12.68
C ASN A 87 11.29 14.59 13.50
N GLY A 88 11.79 15.03 14.66
CA GLY A 88 11.05 15.92 15.56
C GLY A 88 10.85 17.33 15.03
N ARG A 89 11.64 17.79 14.05
CA ARG A 89 11.50 19.12 13.44
C ARG A 89 10.36 19.15 12.43
N GLN A 90 10.28 18.12 11.59
CA GLN A 90 9.22 17.97 10.58
C GLN A 90 7.98 17.27 11.13
N ARG A 91 8.05 16.72 12.36
CA ARG A 91 7.00 15.92 12.98
C ARG A 91 6.58 14.73 12.10
N THR A 92 7.60 14.03 11.61
CA THR A 92 7.46 12.85 10.78
C THR A 92 8.17 11.65 11.40
N ALA A 93 7.62 10.48 11.14
CA ALA A 93 8.25 9.19 11.38
C ALA A 93 8.04 8.28 10.16
N ALA A 94 8.81 7.21 10.03
CA ALA A 94 8.55 6.16 9.05
C ALA A 94 7.95 4.93 9.74
N LEU A 95 7.03 4.25 9.06
CA LEU A 95 6.48 2.98 9.50
C LEU A 95 6.70 1.96 8.39
N SER A 96 7.32 0.83 8.74
CA SER A 96 7.46 -0.31 7.82
C SER A 96 6.23 -1.19 7.97
N GLN A 97 5.36 -1.18 6.97
CA GLN A 97 4.09 -1.88 7.01
C GLN A 97 4.29 -3.40 7.15
N SER A 98 3.58 -4.02 8.09
CA SER A 98 3.61 -5.46 8.27
C SER A 98 3.12 -6.19 7.01
N GLY A 99 3.86 -7.21 6.58
CA GLY A 99 3.51 -8.07 5.44
C GLY A 99 4.00 -7.59 4.08
N THR A 100 4.16 -6.28 3.86
CA THR A 100 4.63 -5.72 2.57
C THR A 100 6.02 -5.08 2.65
N ALA A 101 6.48 -4.71 3.85
CA ALA A 101 7.67 -3.89 4.08
C ALA A 101 7.67 -2.54 3.33
N LYS A 102 6.49 -2.08 2.88
CA LYS A 102 6.33 -0.74 2.29
C LYS A 102 6.47 0.33 3.36
N LEU A 103 7.06 1.45 2.99
CA LEU A 103 7.33 2.54 3.91
C LEU A 103 6.18 3.54 3.88
N VAL A 104 5.54 3.71 5.03
CA VAL A 104 4.46 4.66 5.23
C VAL A 104 5.01 5.85 6.01
N THR A 105 4.76 7.07 5.51
CA THR A 105 5.12 8.29 6.24
C THR A 105 4.07 8.59 7.30
N VAL A 106 4.47 8.64 8.56
CA VAL A 106 3.60 9.02 9.68
C VAL A 106 3.85 10.48 10.01
N THR A 107 2.85 11.33 9.81
CA THR A 107 2.86 12.73 10.27
C THR A 107 2.11 12.82 11.60
N PHE A 108 2.60 13.60 12.57
CA PHE A 108 1.98 13.65 13.89
C PHE A 108 1.94 15.07 14.48
N PRO A 109 0.92 15.41 15.28
CA PRO A 109 0.89 16.67 16.01
C PRO A 109 1.95 16.69 17.12
N ALA A 110 2.33 17.89 17.56
CA ALA A 110 3.32 18.07 18.63
C ALA A 110 2.94 17.35 19.94
N ALA A 111 1.65 17.21 20.22
CA ALA A 111 1.13 16.52 21.40
C ALA A 111 1.53 15.03 21.44
N LEU A 112 1.52 14.35 20.29
CA LEU A 112 1.85 12.92 20.20
C LEU A 112 3.35 12.65 20.06
N ALA A 113 4.20 13.68 20.02
CA ALA A 113 5.62 13.50 19.78
C ALA A 113 6.33 12.65 20.86
N GLY A 114 5.85 12.71 22.11
CA GLY A 114 6.35 11.88 23.20
C GLY A 114 6.04 10.41 22.99
N GLU A 115 4.79 10.10 22.64
CA GLU A 115 4.30 8.75 22.37
C GLU A 115 5.01 8.13 21.16
N VAL A 116 5.08 8.86 20.05
CA VAL A 116 5.77 8.42 18.83
C VAL A 116 7.24 8.12 19.11
N ARG A 117 7.93 8.98 19.88
CA ARG A 117 9.32 8.73 20.26
C ARG A 117 9.46 7.49 21.16
N GLY A 118 8.54 7.28 22.09
CA GLY A 118 8.54 6.11 22.98
C GLY A 118 8.20 4.79 22.28
N ALA A 119 7.60 4.87 21.09
CA ALA A 119 7.23 3.72 20.28
C ALA A 119 8.23 3.37 19.16
N LEU A 120 9.36 4.08 19.07
CA LEU A 120 10.40 3.78 18.08
C LEU A 120 10.98 2.37 18.26
N ASP A 121 11.25 1.72 17.13
CA ASP A 121 11.76 0.35 17.00
C ASP A 121 10.80 -0.69 17.64
N ARG A 122 9.51 -0.37 17.70
CA ARG A 122 8.45 -1.26 18.20
C ARG A 122 7.42 -1.51 17.11
N GLN A 123 6.77 -2.67 17.21
CA GLN A 123 5.55 -2.95 16.47
C GLN A 123 4.42 -2.09 17.04
N VAL A 124 3.76 -1.36 16.16
CA VAL A 124 2.68 -0.44 16.49
C VAL A 124 1.51 -0.63 15.54
N GLU A 125 0.33 -0.27 16.02
CA GLU A 125 -0.81 0.04 15.19
C GLU A 125 -1.07 1.55 15.31
N VAL A 126 -1.00 2.25 14.19
CA VAL A 126 -1.28 3.69 14.12
C VAL A 126 -2.62 3.89 13.42
N TRP A 127 -3.40 4.89 13.84
CA TRP A 127 -4.65 5.25 13.18
C TRP A 127 -4.78 6.76 12.97
N GLY A 128 -5.56 7.12 11.95
CA GLY A 128 -5.75 8.49 11.53
C GLY A 128 -6.16 8.61 10.06
N GLU A 129 -5.88 9.75 9.43
CA GLU A 129 -6.20 9.98 8.03
C GLU A 129 -5.11 9.39 7.12
N VAL A 130 -5.46 8.36 6.38
CA VAL A 130 -4.60 7.62 5.46
C VAL A 130 -4.71 8.22 4.06
N SER A 131 -3.58 8.59 3.47
CA SER A 131 -3.48 8.96 2.07
C SER A 131 -2.86 7.82 1.28
N ARG A 132 -3.44 7.54 0.11
CA ARG A 132 -2.93 6.52 -0.80
C ARG A 132 -2.44 7.14 -2.09
N ASP A 133 -1.39 6.54 -2.64
CA ASP A 133 -0.88 6.90 -3.94
C ASP A 133 -1.83 6.43 -5.06
N VAL A 134 -1.39 6.65 -6.29
CA VAL A 134 -2.12 6.29 -7.51
C VAL A 134 -2.23 4.77 -7.76
N TYR A 135 -1.47 3.96 -7.03
CA TYR A 135 -1.52 2.50 -7.07
C TYR A 135 -2.36 1.90 -5.94
N ASP A 136 -3.10 2.75 -5.21
CA ASP A 136 -3.84 2.40 -3.99
C ASP A 136 -2.95 1.94 -2.83
N ASP A 137 -1.65 2.17 -2.90
CA ASP A 137 -0.74 1.88 -1.80
C ASP A 137 -0.79 2.98 -0.74
N ILE A 138 -0.72 2.59 0.53
CA ILE A 138 -0.68 3.55 1.63
C ILE A 138 0.65 4.29 1.59
N GLU A 139 0.60 5.59 1.29
CA GLU A 139 1.77 6.46 1.19
C GLU A 139 2.05 7.15 2.53
N SER A 140 0.99 7.66 3.17
CA SER A 140 1.12 8.39 4.44
C SER A 140 -0.11 8.29 5.33
N ILE A 141 0.10 8.58 6.62
CA ILE A 141 -0.96 8.70 7.61
C ILE A 141 -0.75 9.95 8.47
N ALA A 142 -1.81 10.75 8.66
CA ALA A 142 -1.88 11.81 9.64
C ALA A 142 -2.39 11.24 10.96
N LEU A 143 -1.47 11.09 11.91
CA LEU A 143 -1.63 10.35 13.15
C LEU A 143 -2.64 11.02 14.09
N SER A 144 -3.66 10.26 14.45
CA SER A 144 -4.60 10.61 15.52
C SER A 144 -4.30 9.86 16.82
N GLY A 145 -3.71 8.66 16.74
CA GLY A 145 -3.27 7.88 17.89
C GLY A 145 -2.46 6.65 17.47
N LEU A 146 -1.80 6.03 18.43
CA LEU A 146 -1.03 4.81 18.23
C LEU A 146 -1.14 3.90 19.45
N ASP A 147 -1.05 2.59 19.22
CA ASP A 147 -0.85 1.59 20.25
C ASP A 147 0.37 0.74 19.92
N ILE A 148 1.13 0.37 20.96
CA ILE A 148 2.22 -0.58 20.83
C ILE A 148 1.61 -1.98 20.82
N VAL A 149 1.77 -2.67 19.69
CA VAL A 149 1.34 -4.06 19.59
C VAL A 149 2.49 -4.91 20.10
N GLU A 150 2.35 -5.48 21.29
CA GLU A 150 3.31 -6.48 21.75
C GLU A 150 3.37 -7.59 20.70
N ALA A 151 4.53 -7.76 20.06
CA ALA A 151 4.79 -8.97 19.33
C ALA A 151 4.60 -10.13 20.32
N PRO A 152 3.86 -11.20 19.97
CA PRO A 152 3.76 -12.35 20.86
C PRO A 152 5.18 -12.77 21.22
N LYS A 153 5.52 -12.68 22.51
CA LYS A 153 6.79 -13.16 23.07
C LYS A 153 6.76 -14.68 23.06
N THR A 154 6.78 -15.26 21.88
CA THR A 154 6.95 -16.69 21.72
C THR A 154 7.47 -16.91 20.31
N ARG A 155 8.80 -16.96 20.18
CA ARG A 155 9.33 -18.12 19.47
C ARG A 155 8.82 -19.29 20.29
N VAL A 156 7.67 -19.82 19.92
CA VAL A 156 7.27 -21.16 20.31
C VAL A 156 8.43 -21.99 19.81
N ALA A 157 9.35 -22.33 20.72
CA ALA A 157 10.31 -23.39 20.44
C ALA A 157 9.45 -24.57 19.98
N LEU A 158 9.89 -25.33 18.98
CA LEU A 158 9.11 -26.45 18.47
C LEU A 158 8.67 -27.43 19.60
N ASP A 159 9.31 -27.33 20.77
CA ASP A 159 8.98 -28.00 22.03
C ASP A 159 7.66 -27.55 22.69
N ASP A 160 7.21 -26.31 22.50
CA ASP A 160 5.96 -25.77 23.08
C ASP A 160 4.71 -26.20 22.27
N VAL A 161 4.88 -26.85 21.11
CA VAL A 161 3.79 -27.50 20.36
C VAL A 161 3.67 -28.99 20.73
N VAL A 162 4.54 -29.51 21.61
CA VAL A 162 4.41 -30.87 22.15
C VAL A 162 3.42 -30.86 23.31
N GLY A 163 2.14 -30.87 22.96
CA GLY A 163 1.10 -31.48 23.76
C GLY A 163 0.57 -30.65 24.93
N LEU A 164 -0.75 -30.52 24.97
CA LEU A 164 -1.53 -30.19 26.17
C LEU A 164 -1.30 -31.20 27.34
N PHE A 165 -0.48 -32.23 27.11
CA PHE A 165 0.04 -33.18 28.07
C PHE A 165 1.53 -33.28 27.78
N GLY A 166 2.37 -32.76 28.69
CA GLY A 166 3.82 -32.69 28.50
C GLY A 166 4.49 -34.04 28.21
N ALA A 167 5.79 -34.01 27.95
CA ALA A 167 6.62 -35.15 27.53
C ALA A 167 6.56 -36.41 28.42
N GLU A 168 5.95 -36.33 29.61
CA GLU A 168 5.77 -37.46 30.52
C GLU A 168 4.50 -38.28 30.26
N TRP A 169 3.58 -37.84 29.39
CA TRP A 169 2.31 -38.54 29.19
C TRP A 169 2.47 -39.92 28.53
N THR A 170 3.60 -40.18 27.88
CA THR A 170 3.96 -41.48 27.25
C THR A 170 4.74 -42.41 28.17
N ASP A 171 5.06 -42.03 29.41
CA ASP A 171 5.82 -42.89 30.35
C ASP A 171 7.16 -43.36 29.73
N GLY A 172 7.75 -42.53 28.86
CA GLY A 172 8.99 -42.85 28.12
C GLY A 172 8.83 -43.74 26.89
N LEU A 173 7.61 -44.07 26.45
CA LEU A 173 7.38 -44.88 25.27
C LEU A 173 7.36 -44.06 23.97
N ASP A 174 7.98 -44.60 22.91
CA ASP A 174 7.86 -44.07 21.56
C ASP A 174 6.40 -44.14 21.07
N SER A 175 6.05 -43.22 20.17
CA SER A 175 4.69 -43.04 19.66
C SER A 175 4.11 -44.30 19.03
N VAL A 176 4.96 -45.15 18.43
CA VAL A 176 4.55 -46.41 17.81
C VAL A 176 4.20 -47.47 18.87
N GLU A 177 4.94 -47.49 19.99
CA GLU A 177 4.73 -48.43 21.10
C GLU A 177 3.39 -48.18 21.81
N ARG A 178 3.00 -46.89 21.95
CA ARG A 178 1.73 -46.52 22.59
C ARG A 178 0.52 -47.00 21.78
N VAL A 179 0.58 -46.88 20.45
CA VAL A 179 -0.53 -47.28 19.56
C VAL A 179 -0.71 -48.80 19.54
N ARG A 180 0.38 -49.57 19.64
CA ARG A 180 0.35 -51.04 19.77
C ARG A 180 -0.37 -51.47 21.05
N ARG A 181 0.02 -50.86 22.17
CA ARG A 181 -0.62 -51.10 23.48
C ARG A 181 -2.12 -50.80 23.47
N GLN A 182 -2.54 -49.73 22.79
CA GLN A 182 -3.94 -49.33 22.71
C GLN A 182 -4.78 -50.25 21.80
N ARG A 183 -4.13 -50.95 20.85
CA ARG A 183 -4.77 -51.90 19.93
C ARG A 183 -4.73 -53.35 20.43
N GLY A 184 -4.12 -53.61 21.59
CA GLY A 184 -4.01 -54.95 22.16
C GLY A 184 -3.21 -55.92 21.28
N CYS A 185 -2.21 -55.42 20.54
CA CYS A 185 -1.31 -56.22 19.71
C CYS A 185 0.15 -55.80 19.96
#